data_AF-A0A1Y4F776-F1
#
_entry.id   AF-A0A1Y4F776-F1
#
_cell.length_a   1.000
_cell.length_b   1.000
_cell.length_c   1.000
_cell.angle_alpha   90.00
_cell.angle_beta   90.00
_cell.angle_gamma   90.00
#
_symmetry.space_group_name_H-M   'P 1'
#
loop_
_entity.id
_entity.type
_entity.pdbx_description
1 polymer ?
#
loop_
_entity_poly.entity_id
_entity_poly.type
_entity_poly.pdbx_seq_one_letter_code
_entity_poly.pdbx_strand_id
1 'polypeptide(L)'
;MKRKILFYAFSVSLLFSGCSSKSISGNDWLLEQSFSYSDLEQASLSISDLFSLYFVGAVDKKDILNELELLTAQISFSQEQYLEGIEAISPSSHSYASKSGEEALTTSYEITLDFLDNAELLLKAGEQQQLMYEYLEWRELLITQIATYCTAIDLVSEKEENP
;
A
#
# COMPACT_ATOMS: atom_id res chain seq x y z
N MET A 1 57.59 -28.27 35.00
CA MET A 1 58.19 -27.22 34.13
C MET A 1 57.95 -27.62 32.68
N LYS A 2 57.32 -26.87 31.76
CA LYS A 2 56.76 -25.52 31.71
C LYS A 2 55.56 -25.57 30.74
N ARG A 3 54.45 -24.94 31.12
CA ARG A 3 53.33 -24.56 30.23
C ARG A 3 53.85 -23.68 29.09
N LYS A 4 53.32 -23.87 27.88
CA LYS A 4 53.21 -22.80 26.88
C LYS A 4 51.84 -22.90 26.19
N ILE A 5 50.91 -22.11 26.70
CA ILE A 5 49.65 -21.75 26.06
C ILE A 5 50.04 -20.80 24.90
N LEU A 6 49.78 -21.20 23.66
CA LEU A 6 49.92 -20.31 22.52
C LEU A 6 48.53 -19.81 22.14
N PHE A 7 48.23 -18.58 22.57
CA PHE A 7 47.08 -17.81 22.12
C PHE A 7 47.26 -17.51 20.63
N TYR A 8 46.46 -18.14 19.77
CA TYR A 8 46.22 -17.63 18.43
C TYR A 8 45.07 -16.64 18.52
N ALA A 9 45.42 -15.36 18.49
CA ALA A 9 44.49 -14.25 18.35
C ALA A 9 43.76 -14.41 17.01
N PHE A 10 42.52 -14.87 17.06
CA PHE A 10 41.61 -14.82 15.93
C PHE A 10 41.27 -13.35 15.72
N SER A 11 41.99 -12.71 14.80
CA SER A 11 41.71 -11.36 14.35
C SER A 11 40.31 -11.34 13.75
N VAL A 12 39.34 -10.90 14.54
CA VAL A 12 38.02 -10.51 14.06
C VAL A 12 38.24 -9.28 13.20
N SER A 13 38.49 -9.51 11.92
CA SER A 13 38.33 -8.51 10.87
C SER A 13 36.84 -8.25 10.74
N LEU A 14 36.33 -7.37 11.61
CA LEU A 14 35.07 -6.67 11.41
C LEU A 14 35.25 -5.83 10.13
N LEU A 15 34.97 -6.47 9.00
CA LEU A 15 34.57 -5.77 7.79
C LEU A 15 33.22 -5.12 8.14
N PHE A 16 33.29 -3.89 8.62
CA PHE A 16 32.21 -2.94 8.46
C PHE A 16 32.06 -2.71 6.96
N SER A 17 31.38 -3.64 6.29
CA SER A 17 30.63 -3.33 5.08
C SER A 17 29.59 -2.32 5.55
N GLY A 18 29.88 -1.04 5.34
CA GLY A 18 28.84 -0.03 5.42
C GLY A 18 27.73 -0.48 4.48
N CYS A 19 26.58 -0.89 5.03
CA CYS A 19 25.34 -0.89 4.28
C CYS A 19 25.11 0.56 3.88
N SER A 20 25.63 0.99 2.72
CA SER A 20 24.93 2.01 1.98
C SER A 20 23.66 1.33 1.53
N SER A 21 22.57 1.49 2.28
CA SER A 21 21.25 1.32 1.68
C SER A 21 21.29 2.18 0.42
N LYS A 22 21.19 1.55 -0.75
CA LYS A 22 21.02 2.30 -1.99
C LYS A 22 19.69 2.99 -1.85
N SER A 23 19.70 4.27 -1.50
CA SER A 23 18.48 5.05 -1.47
C SER A 23 18.02 5.27 -2.91
N ILE A 24 16.77 4.91 -3.18
CA ILE A 24 16.13 5.11 -4.48
C ILE A 24 15.63 6.55 -4.56
N SER A 25 15.61 7.15 -5.76
CA SER A 25 15.01 8.47 -5.93
C SER A 25 13.48 8.36 -5.87
N GLY A 26 12.78 9.42 -5.45
CA GLY A 26 11.32 9.38 -5.40
C GLY A 26 10.67 9.11 -6.77
N ASN A 27 11.29 9.56 -7.86
CA ASN A 27 10.80 9.28 -9.22
C ASN A 27 10.98 7.81 -9.59
N ASP A 28 12.20 7.26 -9.43
CA ASP A 28 12.48 5.85 -9.71
C ASP A 28 11.58 4.95 -8.86
N TRP A 29 11.42 5.28 -7.58
CA TRP A 29 10.56 4.55 -6.66
C TRP A 29 9.10 4.57 -7.14
N LEU A 30 8.57 5.73 -7.55
CA LEU A 30 7.18 5.84 -8.01
C LEU A 30 6.93 4.94 -9.22
N LEU A 31 7.87 4.89 -10.16
CA LEU A 31 7.78 4.03 -11.36
C LEU A 31 7.78 2.54 -11.02
N GLU A 32 8.39 2.14 -9.90
CA GLU A 32 8.37 0.76 -9.42
C GLU A 32 7.04 0.35 -8.74
N GLN A 33 6.13 1.31 -8.44
CA GLN A 33 4.89 1.04 -7.69
C GLN A 33 3.75 0.42 -8.51
N SER A 34 4.01 -0.07 -9.72
CA SER A 34 2.99 -0.72 -10.56
C SER A 34 2.29 -1.91 -9.87
N PHE A 35 3.01 -2.65 -9.01
CA PHE A 35 2.42 -3.73 -8.22
C PHE A 35 1.45 -3.22 -7.16
N SER A 36 1.83 -2.22 -6.36
CA SER A 36 0.95 -1.62 -5.35
C SER A 36 -0.31 -1.00 -5.96
N TYR A 37 -0.16 -0.36 -7.13
CA TYR A 37 -1.31 0.10 -7.91
C TYR A 37 -2.21 -1.05 -8.36
N SER A 38 -1.63 -2.11 -8.91
CA SER A 38 -2.38 -3.29 -9.37
C SER A 38 -3.12 -3.99 -8.23
N ASP A 39 -2.51 -4.08 -7.04
CA ASP A 39 -3.14 -4.66 -5.85
C ASP A 39 -4.36 -3.84 -5.42
N LEU A 40 -4.23 -2.51 -5.35
CA LEU A 40 -5.34 -1.60 -5.04
C LEU A 40 -6.45 -1.66 -6.09
N GLU A 41 -6.11 -1.70 -7.38
CA GLU A 41 -7.08 -1.85 -8.46
C GLU A 41 -7.86 -3.16 -8.32
N GLN A 42 -7.16 -4.29 -8.13
CA GLN A 42 -7.80 -5.59 -7.98
C GLN A 42 -8.66 -5.67 -6.71
N ALA A 43 -8.19 -5.10 -5.59
CA ALA A 43 -8.96 -4.99 -4.36
C ALA A 43 -10.24 -4.17 -4.60
N SER A 44 -10.14 -3.04 -5.31
CA SER A 44 -11.29 -2.17 -5.60
C SER A 44 -12.38 -2.87 -6.40
N LEU A 45 -12.00 -3.72 -7.36
CA LEU A 45 -12.93 -4.52 -8.15
C LEU A 45 -13.61 -5.57 -7.28
N SER A 46 -12.83 -6.30 -6.48
CA SER A 46 -13.36 -7.31 -5.55
C SER A 46 -14.34 -6.70 -4.54
N ILE A 47 -14.02 -5.53 -3.97
CA ILE A 47 -14.91 -4.80 -3.07
C ILE A 47 -16.18 -4.37 -3.80
N SER A 48 -16.05 -3.77 -5.00
CA SER A 48 -17.20 -3.31 -5.78
C SER A 48 -18.15 -4.45 -6.12
N ASP A 49 -17.62 -5.61 -6.51
CA ASP A 49 -18.41 -6.81 -6.81
C ASP A 49 -19.12 -7.34 -5.55
N LEU A 50 -18.40 -7.48 -4.44
CA LEU A 50 -18.96 -7.97 -3.17
C LEU A 50 -20.11 -7.09 -2.67
N PHE A 51 -19.91 -5.77 -2.64
CA PHE A 51 -20.92 -4.82 -2.18
C PHE A 51 -22.11 -4.76 -3.14
N SER A 52 -21.87 -4.81 -4.45
CA SER A 52 -22.96 -4.88 -5.43
C SER A 52 -23.82 -6.12 -5.21
N LEU A 53 -23.20 -7.29 -5.02
CA LEU A 53 -23.89 -8.55 -4.74
C LEU A 53 -24.65 -8.52 -3.41
N TYR A 54 -24.09 -7.92 -2.37
CA TYR A 54 -24.76 -7.74 -1.09
C TYR A 54 -25.99 -6.83 -1.21
N PHE A 55 -25.86 -5.67 -1.88
CA PHE A 55 -26.96 -4.72 -2.02
C PHE A 55 -28.13 -5.25 -2.85
N VAL A 56 -27.88 -6.12 -3.83
CA VAL A 56 -28.96 -6.80 -4.58
C VAL A 56 -29.49 -8.04 -3.85
N GLY A 57 -28.96 -8.37 -2.68
CA GLY A 57 -29.38 -9.50 -1.85
C GLY A 57 -28.91 -10.87 -2.36
N ALA A 58 -27.90 -10.92 -3.23
CA ALA A 58 -27.30 -12.15 -3.73
C ALA A 58 -26.28 -12.75 -2.75
N VAL A 59 -25.68 -11.91 -1.91
CA VAL A 59 -24.79 -12.30 -0.80
C VAL A 59 -25.47 -11.93 0.51
N ASP A 60 -25.44 -12.84 1.48
CA ASP A 60 -26.04 -12.60 2.79
C ASP A 60 -25.07 -11.86 3.74
N LYS A 61 -25.60 -11.39 4.88
CA LYS A 61 -24.80 -10.64 5.87
C LYS A 61 -23.63 -11.45 6.43
N LYS A 62 -23.78 -12.76 6.60
CA LYS A 62 -22.73 -13.60 7.17
C LYS A 62 -21.59 -13.75 6.15
N ASP A 63 -21.94 -13.96 4.90
CA ASP A 63 -20.97 -14.17 3.82
C ASP A 63 -20.19 -12.88 3.56
N ILE A 64 -20.85 -11.71 3.44
CA ILE A 64 -20.11 -10.44 3.28
C ILE A 64 -19.18 -10.13 4.46
N LEU A 65 -19.57 -10.44 5.70
CA LEU A 65 -18.71 -10.21 6.86
C LEU A 65 -17.44 -11.08 6.82
N ASN A 66 -17.55 -12.33 6.38
CA ASN A 66 -16.38 -13.20 6.22
C ASN A 66 -15.46 -12.70 5.09
N GLU A 67 -16.04 -12.28 3.96
CA GLU A 67 -15.26 -11.76 2.83
C GLU A 67 -14.58 -10.42 3.18
N LEU A 68 -15.23 -9.56 3.98
CA LEU A 68 -14.60 -8.33 4.49
C LEU A 68 -13.36 -8.63 5.33
N GLU A 69 -13.40 -9.61 6.23
CA GLU A 69 -12.24 -9.99 7.04
C GLU A 69 -11.05 -10.40 6.15
N LEU A 70 -11.31 -11.17 5.09
CA LEU A 70 -10.29 -11.59 4.13
C LEU A 70 -9.73 -10.42 3.33
N LEU A 71 -10.60 -9.53 2.84
CA LEU A 71 -10.21 -8.34 2.08
C LEU A 71 -9.37 -7.38 2.93
N THR A 72 -9.81 -7.08 4.16
CA THR A 72 -9.04 -6.24 5.09
C THR A 72 -7.66 -6.83 5.35
N ALA A 73 -7.55 -8.14 5.62
CA ALA A 73 -6.26 -8.78 5.84
C ALA A 73 -5.34 -8.69 4.60
N GLN A 74 -5.87 -8.88 3.40
CA GLN A 74 -5.11 -8.77 2.15
C GLN A 74 -4.59 -7.34 1.91
N ILE A 75 -5.46 -6.34 2.10
CA ILE A 75 -5.13 -4.94 1.85
C ILE A 75 -4.15 -4.43 2.92
N SER A 76 -4.33 -4.78 4.18
CA SER A 76 -3.38 -4.43 5.24
C SER A 76 -2.00 -5.01 4.97
N PHE A 77 -1.92 -6.27 4.52
CA PHE A 77 -0.65 -6.89 4.14
C PHE A 77 0.03 -6.17 2.97
N SER A 78 -0.74 -5.82 1.92
CA SER A 78 -0.20 -5.06 0.78
C SER A 78 0.24 -3.65 1.19
N GLN A 79 -0.51 -2.99 2.09
CA GLN A 79 -0.14 -1.69 2.66
C GLN A 79 1.17 -1.77 3.46
N GLU A 80 1.35 -2.79 4.30
CA GLU A 80 2.58 -2.98 5.07
C GLU A 80 3.80 -3.08 4.13
N GLN A 81 3.70 -3.88 3.07
CA GLN A 81 4.76 -4.01 2.06
C GLN A 81 5.05 -2.69 1.34
N TYR A 82 4.00 -1.94 1.01
CA TYR A 82 4.11 -0.62 0.39
C TYR A 82 4.82 0.38 1.32
N LEU A 83 4.43 0.45 2.59
CA LEU A 83 5.01 1.36 3.58
C LEU A 83 6.49 1.04 3.86
N GLU A 84 6.86 -0.24 3.93
CA GLU A 84 8.27 -0.66 3.99
C GLU A 84 9.07 -0.15 2.78
N GLY A 85 8.44 -0.13 1.60
CA GLY A 85 9.02 0.42 0.38
C GLY A 85 9.31 1.92 0.44
N ILE A 86 8.48 2.70 1.15
CA ILE A 86 8.67 4.16 1.29
C ILE A 86 9.93 4.49 2.08
N GLU A 87 10.31 3.68 3.07
CA GLU A 87 11.52 3.90 3.88
C GLU A 87 12.82 3.86 3.06
N ALA A 88 12.79 3.27 1.86
CA ALA A 88 13.93 3.20 0.95
C ALA A 88 14.16 4.52 0.17
N ILE A 89 13.20 5.45 0.16
CA ILE A 89 13.27 6.68 -0.61
C ILE A 89 14.24 7.67 0.05
N SER A 90 15.11 8.29 -0.75
CA SER A 90 15.94 9.40 -0.28
C SER A 90 15.08 10.64 0.05
N PRO A 91 15.08 11.16 1.30
CA PRO A 91 14.09 12.18 1.74
C PRO A 91 14.02 13.48 0.91
N SER A 92 15.11 13.87 0.25
CA SER A 92 15.18 15.08 -0.58
C SER A 92 15.16 14.79 -2.08
N SER A 93 14.75 13.60 -2.49
CA SER A 93 14.76 13.16 -3.90
C SER A 93 13.41 13.25 -4.60
N HIS A 94 12.35 13.61 -3.89
CA HIS A 94 11.03 13.76 -4.50
C HIS A 94 10.98 14.94 -5.48
N SER A 95 10.39 14.69 -6.64
CA SER A 95 9.76 15.73 -7.43
C SER A 95 8.34 15.96 -6.90
N TYR A 96 7.70 17.05 -7.35
CA TYR A 96 6.28 17.28 -7.04
C TYR A 96 5.41 16.10 -7.49
N ALA A 97 5.65 15.56 -8.69
CA ALA A 97 4.91 14.44 -9.23
C ALA A 97 5.11 13.17 -8.39
N SER A 98 6.36 12.81 -8.06
CA SER A 98 6.59 11.61 -7.23
C SER A 98 6.02 11.72 -5.83
N LYS A 99 6.05 12.91 -5.22
CA LYS A 99 5.38 13.10 -3.93
C LYS A 99 3.87 12.99 -4.03
N SER A 100 3.27 13.59 -5.06
CA SER A 100 1.82 13.49 -5.30
C SER A 100 1.37 12.05 -5.57
N GLY A 101 2.18 11.26 -6.28
CA GLY A 101 1.88 9.84 -6.53
C GLY A 101 2.01 8.96 -5.29
N GLU A 102 3.04 9.20 -4.46
CA GLU A 102 3.20 8.55 -3.15
C GLU A 102 2.01 8.86 -2.24
N GLU A 103 1.64 10.14 -2.10
CA GLU A 103 0.49 10.54 -1.28
C GLU A 103 -0.80 9.91 -1.77
N ALA A 104 -1.02 9.86 -3.09
CA ALA A 104 -2.20 9.25 -3.68
C ALA A 104 -2.32 7.75 -3.38
N LEU A 105 -1.23 6.98 -3.49
CA LEU A 105 -1.23 5.56 -3.14
C LEU A 105 -1.44 5.35 -1.64
N THR A 106 -0.75 6.13 -0.80
CA THR A 106 -0.90 6.08 0.66
C THR A 106 -2.35 6.33 1.07
N THR A 107 -2.95 7.41 0.57
CA THR A 107 -4.34 7.74 0.84
C THR A 107 -5.30 6.69 0.28
N SER A 108 -5.00 6.06 -0.86
CA SER A 108 -5.82 4.97 -1.42
C SER A 108 -5.91 3.76 -0.49
N TYR A 109 -4.81 3.39 0.16
CA TYR A 109 -4.82 2.34 1.19
C TYR A 109 -5.63 2.78 2.41
N GLU A 110 -5.36 3.98 2.94
CA GLU A 110 -6.01 4.51 4.14
C GLU A 110 -7.53 4.56 3.99
N ILE A 111 -8.05 5.21 2.95
CA ILE A 111 -9.50 5.33 2.74
C ILE A 111 -10.15 3.97 2.52
N THR A 112 -9.44 3.00 1.95
CA THR A 112 -9.97 1.67 1.68
C THR A 112 -10.07 0.85 2.96
N LEU A 113 -9.04 0.87 3.79
CA LEU A 113 -9.07 0.20 5.09
C LEU A 113 -10.10 0.84 6.03
N ASP A 114 -10.16 2.17 6.07
CA ASP A 114 -11.17 2.91 6.84
C ASP A 114 -12.59 2.53 6.39
N PHE A 115 -12.82 2.42 5.09
CA PHE A 115 -14.11 1.98 4.56
C PHE A 115 -14.46 0.56 4.98
N LEU A 116 -13.53 -0.39 4.88
CA LEU A 116 -13.78 -1.79 5.23
C LEU A 116 -14.10 -1.96 6.72
N ASP A 117 -13.35 -1.28 7.59
CA ASP A 117 -13.59 -1.26 9.03
C ASP A 117 -14.96 -0.67 9.37
N ASN A 118 -15.30 0.48 8.77
CA ASN A 118 -16.61 1.11 8.95
C ASN A 118 -17.75 0.24 8.40
N ALA A 119 -17.54 -0.40 7.25
CA ALA A 119 -18.52 -1.28 6.65
C ALA A 119 -18.85 -2.47 7.55
N GLU A 120 -17.85 -3.07 8.20
CA GLU A 120 -18.05 -4.17 9.14
C GLU A 120 -18.95 -3.73 10.31
N LEU A 121 -18.70 -2.54 10.88
CA LEU A 121 -19.49 -1.97 11.97
C LEU A 121 -20.95 -1.71 11.54
N LEU A 122 -21.15 -1.10 10.39
CA LEU A 122 -22.48 -0.77 9.85
C LEU A 122 -23.27 -2.04 9.49
N LEU A 123 -22.61 -3.04 8.92
CA LEU A 123 -23.21 -4.35 8.67
C LEU A 123 -23.67 -5.00 9.97
N LYS A 124 -22.83 -5.01 11.01
CA LYS A 124 -23.17 -5.54 12.34
C LYS A 124 -24.38 -4.81 12.95
N ALA A 125 -24.42 -3.48 12.85
CA ALA A 125 -25.51 -2.63 13.33
C ALA A 125 -26.80 -2.74 12.48
N GLY A 126 -26.71 -3.22 11.24
CA GLY A 126 -27.86 -3.30 10.32
C GLY A 126 -28.19 -1.96 9.64
N GLU A 127 -27.21 -1.07 9.54
CA GLU A 127 -27.37 0.30 9.00
C GLU A 127 -27.15 0.33 7.49
N GLN A 128 -28.01 -0.38 6.73
CA GLN A 128 -27.84 -0.58 5.29
C GLN A 128 -27.80 0.71 4.47
N GLN A 129 -28.59 1.73 4.86
CA GLN A 129 -28.60 3.00 4.13
C GLN A 129 -27.29 3.76 4.30
N GLN A 130 -26.73 3.79 5.51
CA GLN A 130 -25.44 4.43 5.76
C GLN A 130 -24.31 3.68 5.07
N LEU A 131 -24.34 2.34 5.09
CA LEU A 131 -23.38 1.50 4.37
C LEU A 131 -23.32 1.83 2.86
N MET A 132 -24.48 2.06 2.23
CA MET A 132 -24.54 2.47 0.82
C MET A 132 -23.88 3.83 0.58
N TYR A 133 -24.09 4.80 1.48
CA TYR A 133 -23.47 6.12 1.35
C TYR A 133 -21.95 6.04 1.48
N GLU A 134 -21.44 5.34 2.50
CA GLU A 134 -20.00 5.14 2.73
C GLU A 134 -19.35 4.42 1.55
N TYR A 135 -20.01 3.41 0.97
CA TYR A 135 -19.52 2.72 -0.23
C TYR A 135 -19.38 3.65 -1.43
N LEU A 136 -20.37 4.52 -1.68
CA LEU A 136 -20.32 5.46 -2.78
C LEU A 136 -19.25 6.53 -2.56
N GLU A 137 -19.10 7.03 -1.34
CA GLU A 137 -18.07 8.01 -0.98
C GLU A 137 -16.67 7.43 -1.14
N TRP A 138 -16.41 6.26 -0.57
CA TRP A 138 -15.13 5.54 -0.74
C TRP A 138 -14.78 5.37 -2.22
N ARG A 139 -15.74 4.94 -3.04
CA ARG A 139 -15.50 4.70 -4.47
C ARG A 139 -15.09 5.97 -5.21
N GLU A 140 -15.73 7.11 -4.94
CA GLU A 140 -15.38 8.38 -5.57
C GLU A 140 -14.01 8.90 -5.11
N LEU A 141 -13.70 8.75 -3.81
CA LEU A 141 -12.39 9.09 -3.26
C LEU A 141 -11.29 8.24 -3.89
N LEU A 142 -11.49 6.92 -3.98
CA LEU A 142 -10.52 6.01 -4.57
C LEU A 142 -10.26 6.32 -6.04
N ILE A 143 -11.32 6.55 -6.85
CA ILE A 143 -11.17 6.95 -8.25
C ILE A 143 -10.31 8.22 -8.37
N THR A 144 -10.53 9.20 -7.49
CA THR A 144 -9.77 10.45 -7.47
C THR A 144 -8.29 10.21 -7.15
N GLN A 145 -7.99 9.38 -6.16
CA GLN A 145 -6.60 9.07 -5.80
C GLN A 145 -5.89 8.26 -6.88
N ILE A 146 -6.55 7.27 -7.46
CA ILE A 146 -6.01 6.49 -8.58
C ILE A 146 -5.71 7.39 -9.78
N ALA A 147 -6.62 8.29 -10.15
CA ALA A 147 -6.36 9.25 -11.24
C ALA A 147 -5.17 10.18 -10.94
N THR A 148 -5.01 10.58 -9.67
CA THR A 148 -3.87 11.39 -9.21
C THR A 148 -2.56 10.61 -9.35
N TYR A 149 -2.54 9.34 -8.95
CA TYR A 149 -1.39 8.45 -9.12
C TYR A 149 -1.03 8.27 -10.61
N CYS A 150 -2.00 7.94 -11.46
CA CYS A 150 -1.75 7.79 -12.90
C CYS A 150 -1.17 9.06 -13.53
N THR A 151 -1.72 10.23 -13.16
CA THR A 151 -1.19 11.52 -13.62
C THR A 151 0.26 11.74 -13.17
N ALA A 152 0.59 11.36 -11.93
CA ALA A 152 1.95 11.44 -11.42
C ALA A 152 2.92 10.53 -12.19
N ILE A 153 2.49 9.32 -12.55
CA ILE A 153 3.27 8.40 -13.39
C ILE A 153 3.54 9.02 -14.76
N ASP A 154 2.51 9.52 -15.44
CA ASP A 154 2.65 10.14 -16.77
C ASP A 154 3.67 11.30 -16.73
N LEU A 155 3.58 12.17 -15.73
CA LEU A 155 4.50 13.30 -15.55
C LEU A 155 5.94 12.88 -15.26
N VAL A 156 6.15 11.79 -14.52
CA VAL A 156 7.50 11.27 -14.25
C VAL A 156 8.06 10.61 -15.50
N SER A 157 7.28 9.78 -16.18
CA SER A 157 7.70 9.07 -17.39
C SER A 157 8.03 10.02 -18.55
N GLU A 158 7.20 11.05 -18.81
CA GLU A 158 7.47 12.05 -19.85
C GLU A 158 8.78 12.82 -19.62
N LYS A 159 9.10 13.08 -18.35
CA LYS A 159 10.32 13.79 -17.94
C LYS A 159 11.57 12.92 -18.09
N GLU A 160 11.45 11.60 -17.96
CA GLU A 160 12.56 10.67 -18.21
C GLU A 160 12.80 10.46 -19.71
N GLU A 161 11.76 10.53 -20.54
CA GLU A 161 11.87 10.44 -22.00
C GLU A 161 12.42 11.74 -22.64
N ASN A 162 12.24 12.89 -22.00
CA ASN A 162 12.72 14.21 -22.45
C ASN A 162 13.52 14.97 -21.35
N PRO A 163 14.74 14.52 -21.02
CA PRO A 163 15.53 15.01 -19.88
C PRO A 163 16.05 16.45 -20.00
#